data_AF-A0A937SF80-F1
#
_entry.id   AF-A0A937SF80-F1
#
_cell.length_a   1.000
_cell.length_b   1.000
_cell.length_c   1.000
_cell.angle_alpha   90.00
_cell.angle_beta   90.00
_cell.angle_gamma   90.00
#
_symmetry.space_group_name_H-M   'P 1'
#
loop_
_entity.id
_entity.type
_entity.pdbx_description
1 polymer ?
#
loop_
_entity_poly.entity_id
_entity_poly.type
_entity_poly.pdbx_seq_one_letter_code
_entity_poly.pdbx_strand_id
1 'polypeptide(L)'
;MWAWFGSGKTHALRHIEYLCHKEFVNITPIYVEFPKSARNFLDIYRTFITGIDLEVLSNAYLEVFTSPVKDKISKELNLDFHDLSNALMFLYSGNSEQQETAIKWLRTECREKQVLKSIGISKPIQTVEDAIRIITWIIRIINMGGASSGEICRVLFMLDEYQRAGGLRKPSMDEVNGCLHSIFNRCPNGFSLIISFSGYPEGNRLPAWLSPEIRDRLDKKPLLLPPLSEDEALVFIKDILEHFRNPSSTISEACFPFTEESAYAIVKMIQTKKGKRQDEPKPRTIMHFSNLVLQEAEPLIERGALKIIDGDFVSNVLHGISLTEED
;
A
#
# COMPACT_ATOMS: atom_id res chain seq x y z
N MET A 1 8.50 5.40 -4.35
CA MET A 1 9.30 4.42 -3.58
C MET A 1 9.78 3.34 -4.54
N TRP A 2 11.07 3.11 -4.61
CA TRP A 2 11.67 2.10 -5.48
C TRP A 2 12.51 1.18 -4.61
N ALA A 3 12.24 -0.12 -4.65
CA ALA A 3 13.05 -1.08 -3.92
C ALA A 3 13.28 -2.35 -4.70
N TRP A 4 14.20 -3.15 -4.18
CA TRP A 4 14.39 -4.51 -4.62
C TRP A 4 13.17 -5.35 -4.20
N PHE A 5 12.96 -6.44 -4.92
CA PHE A 5 11.94 -7.41 -4.56
C PHE A 5 12.30 -8.05 -3.21
N GLY A 6 11.38 -8.02 -2.24
CA GLY A 6 11.62 -8.52 -0.88
C GLY A 6 12.23 -7.51 0.11
N SER A 7 12.53 -6.28 -0.30
CA SER A 7 13.11 -5.23 0.58
C SER A 7 12.12 -4.53 1.53
N GLY A 8 10.94 -5.11 1.77
CA GLY A 8 9.99 -4.54 2.73
C GLY A 8 9.21 -3.30 2.24
N LYS A 9 9.04 -3.07 0.93
CA LYS A 9 8.21 -1.95 0.41
C LYS A 9 6.82 -1.89 0.99
N THR A 10 6.10 -3.01 0.89
CA THR A 10 4.73 -3.12 1.41
C THR A 10 4.71 -2.86 2.91
N HIS A 11 5.70 -3.39 3.65
CA HIS A 11 5.84 -3.11 5.08
C HIS A 11 6.05 -1.62 5.36
N ALA A 12 6.92 -0.95 4.59
CA ALA A 12 7.15 0.49 4.72
C ALA A 12 5.88 1.31 4.43
N LEU A 13 5.11 0.96 3.39
CA LEU A 13 3.84 1.63 3.10
C LEU A 13 2.80 1.40 4.20
N ARG A 14 2.69 0.18 4.73
CA ARG A 14 1.81 -0.13 5.86
C ARG A 14 2.23 0.56 7.14
N HIS A 15 3.54 0.75 7.35
CA HIS A 15 4.04 1.53 8.46
C HIS A 15 3.69 3.02 8.31
N ILE A 16 3.82 3.59 7.11
CA ILE A 16 3.36 4.96 6.82
C ILE A 16 1.85 5.09 7.08
N GLU A 17 1.04 4.13 6.61
CA GLU A 17 -0.40 4.08 6.89
C GLU A 17 -0.69 4.05 8.41
N TYR A 18 0.03 3.21 9.17
CA TYR A 18 -0.07 3.16 10.62
C TYR A 18 0.27 4.51 11.28
N LEU A 19 1.36 5.15 10.86
CA LEU A 19 1.75 6.47 11.37
C LEU A 19 0.69 7.53 11.05
N CYS A 20 0.09 7.49 9.86
CA CYS A 20 -1.02 8.39 9.53
C CYS A 20 -2.20 8.20 10.50
N HIS A 21 -2.58 6.96 10.81
CA HIS A 21 -3.68 6.72 11.75
C HIS A 21 -3.35 7.04 13.22
N LYS A 22 -2.07 6.93 13.63
CA LYS A 22 -1.67 7.09 15.04
C LYS A 22 -1.16 8.47 15.39
N GLU A 23 -0.41 9.10 14.50
CA GLU A 23 0.36 10.32 14.76
C GLU A 23 -0.11 11.50 13.91
N PHE A 24 -0.58 11.27 12.69
CA PHE A 24 -0.95 12.34 11.75
C PHE A 24 -2.46 12.37 11.45
N VAL A 25 -3.24 12.91 12.39
CA VAL A 25 -4.71 13.01 12.30
C VAL A 25 -5.23 13.78 11.08
N ASN A 26 -4.39 14.62 10.46
CA ASN A 26 -4.73 15.39 9.27
C ASN A 26 -4.32 14.72 7.96
N ILE A 27 -3.88 13.45 7.97
CA ILE A 27 -3.56 12.69 6.76
C ILE A 27 -4.46 11.45 6.70
N THR A 28 -5.28 11.35 5.65
CA THR A 28 -6.08 10.16 5.36
C THR A 28 -5.29 9.26 4.39
N PRO A 29 -4.72 8.14 4.85
CA PRO A 29 -4.02 7.22 3.97
C PRO A 29 -5.04 6.37 3.19
N ILE A 30 -4.75 6.12 1.91
CA ILE A 30 -5.49 5.16 1.08
C ILE A 30 -4.45 4.22 0.48
N TYR A 31 -4.31 3.03 1.05
CA TYR A 31 -3.43 1.99 0.51
C TYR A 31 -4.15 1.18 -0.57
N VAL A 32 -3.51 1.03 -1.72
CA VAL A 32 -3.99 0.18 -2.83
C VAL A 32 -2.84 -0.63 -3.39
N GLU A 33 -3.04 -1.93 -3.50
CA GLU A 33 -2.20 -2.78 -4.34
C GLU A 33 -2.71 -2.73 -5.79
N PHE A 34 -1.79 -2.54 -6.75
CA PHE A 34 -2.17 -2.54 -8.17
C PHE A 34 -2.79 -3.88 -8.58
N PRO A 35 -4.01 -3.92 -9.17
CA PRO A 35 -4.69 -5.19 -9.45
C PRO A 35 -3.89 -6.08 -10.40
N LYS A 36 -3.72 -7.37 -10.04
CA LYS A 36 -3.01 -8.35 -10.88
C LYS A 36 -3.60 -8.51 -12.28
N SER A 37 -4.92 -8.35 -12.38
CA SER A 37 -5.69 -8.48 -13.63
C SER A 37 -6.21 -7.14 -14.16
N ALA A 38 -5.54 -6.02 -13.83
CA ALA A 38 -5.93 -4.71 -14.33
C ALA A 38 -5.91 -4.68 -15.87
N ARG A 39 -6.92 -4.06 -16.46
CA ARG A 39 -7.10 -3.88 -17.91
C ARG A 39 -7.14 -2.41 -18.28
N ASN A 40 -7.66 -1.56 -17.41
CA ASN A 40 -7.84 -0.12 -17.60
C ASN A 40 -7.87 0.62 -16.25
N PHE A 41 -8.05 1.93 -16.30
CA PHE A 41 -8.07 2.76 -15.09
C PHE A 41 -9.25 2.45 -14.14
N LEU A 42 -10.38 1.93 -14.65
CA LEU A 42 -11.53 1.58 -13.79
C LEU A 42 -11.19 0.49 -12.78
N ASP A 43 -10.25 -0.41 -13.08
CA ASP A 43 -9.84 -1.44 -12.12
C ASP A 43 -9.08 -0.82 -10.94
N ILE A 44 -8.28 0.23 -11.18
CA ILE A 44 -7.57 1.00 -10.15
C ILE A 44 -8.55 1.87 -9.37
N TYR A 45 -9.54 2.44 -10.04
CA TYR A 45 -10.63 3.17 -9.39
C TYR A 45 -11.37 2.29 -8.37
N ARG A 46 -11.73 1.05 -8.74
CA ARG A 46 -12.42 0.13 -7.83
C ARG A 46 -11.59 -0.18 -6.59
N THR A 47 -10.29 -0.43 -6.77
CA THR A 47 -9.40 -0.68 -5.62
C THR A 47 -9.20 0.57 -4.76
N PHE A 48 -9.14 1.76 -5.36
CA PHE A 48 -9.14 3.04 -4.62
C PHE A 48 -10.39 3.20 -3.75
N ILE A 49 -11.59 3.02 -4.32
CA ILE A 49 -12.85 3.10 -3.55
C ILE A 49 -12.91 2.04 -2.45
N THR A 50 -12.38 0.84 -2.71
CA THR A 50 -12.33 -0.23 -1.71
C THR A 50 -11.34 0.08 -0.58
N GLY A 51 -10.25 0.79 -0.87
CA GLY A 51 -9.25 1.21 0.11
C GLY A 51 -9.64 2.43 0.93
N ILE A 52 -10.74 3.11 0.61
CA ILE A 52 -11.25 4.24 1.39
C ILE A 52 -12.04 3.73 2.60
N ASP A 53 -11.73 4.26 3.77
CA ASP A 53 -12.61 4.17 4.93
C ASP A 53 -13.86 5.02 4.68
N LEU A 54 -15.01 4.34 4.52
CA LEU A 54 -16.29 4.99 4.25
C LEU A 54 -16.80 5.80 5.44
N GLU A 55 -16.36 5.48 6.67
CA GLU A 55 -16.69 6.28 7.85
C GLU A 55 -15.98 7.63 7.79
N VAL A 56 -14.69 7.64 7.42
CA VAL A 56 -13.92 8.88 7.21
C VAL A 56 -14.57 9.75 6.13
N LEU A 57 -14.96 9.14 4.99
CA LEU A 57 -15.65 9.87 3.93
C LEU A 57 -17.02 10.43 4.38
N SER A 58 -17.79 9.64 5.14
CA SER A 58 -19.10 10.06 5.64
C SER A 58 -18.99 11.20 6.65
N ASN A 59 -18.01 11.13 7.55
CA ASN A 59 -17.73 12.19 8.52
C ASN A 59 -17.26 13.48 7.83
N ALA A 60 -16.35 13.38 6.86
CA ALA A 60 -15.92 14.52 6.07
C ALA A 60 -17.08 15.16 5.29
N TYR A 61 -17.96 14.34 4.71
CA TYR A 61 -19.18 14.83 4.06
C TYR A 61 -20.08 15.57 5.06
N LEU A 62 -20.37 14.99 6.22
CA LEU A 62 -21.20 15.63 7.25
C LEU A 62 -20.63 16.99 7.66
N GLU A 63 -19.33 17.05 7.90
CA GLU A 63 -18.66 18.29 8.30
C GLU A 63 -18.80 19.38 7.21
N VAL A 64 -18.51 19.04 5.96
CA VAL A 64 -18.66 19.97 4.84
C VAL A 64 -20.09 20.46 4.70
N PHE A 65 -21.08 19.58 4.85
CA PHE A 65 -22.49 19.90 4.62
C PHE A 65 -23.22 20.49 5.84
N THR A 66 -22.55 20.56 6.99
CA THR A 66 -22.99 21.34 8.17
C THR A 66 -22.25 22.67 8.30
N SER A 67 -21.18 22.87 7.54
CA SER A 67 -20.40 24.10 7.52
C SER A 67 -21.09 25.27 6.75
N PRO A 68 -20.61 26.52 6.94
CA PRO A 68 -21.09 27.68 6.16
C PRO A 68 -20.86 27.58 4.64
N VAL A 69 -19.96 26.71 4.18
CA VAL A 69 -19.66 26.55 2.74
C VAL A 69 -20.56 25.53 2.04
N LYS A 70 -21.48 24.87 2.76
CA LYS A 70 -22.33 23.79 2.25
C LYS A 70 -23.06 24.15 0.95
N ASP A 71 -23.65 25.35 0.85
CA ASP A 71 -24.51 25.72 -0.27
C ASP A 71 -23.69 25.86 -1.55
N LYS A 72 -22.48 26.43 -1.42
CA LYS A 72 -21.54 26.56 -2.52
C LYS A 72 -21.06 25.18 -2.98
N ILE A 73 -20.61 24.34 -2.06
CA ILE A 73 -20.07 23.01 -2.38
C ILE A 73 -21.16 22.09 -2.94
N SER A 74 -22.35 22.07 -2.32
CA SER A 74 -23.51 21.30 -2.80
C SER A 74 -23.91 21.71 -4.21
N LYS A 75 -23.96 23.02 -4.51
CA LYS A 75 -24.26 23.52 -5.84
C LYS A 75 -23.18 23.11 -6.86
N GLU A 76 -21.91 23.26 -6.52
CA GLU A 76 -20.80 22.85 -7.40
C GLU A 76 -20.83 21.34 -7.68
N LEU A 77 -20.98 20.51 -6.64
CA LEU A 77 -21.04 19.05 -6.76
C LEU A 77 -22.26 18.60 -7.57
N ASN A 78 -23.44 19.18 -7.35
CA ASN A 78 -24.63 18.85 -8.14
C ASN A 78 -24.48 19.24 -9.62
N LEU A 79 -23.85 20.38 -9.91
CA LEU A 79 -23.63 20.83 -11.28
C LEU A 79 -22.59 19.98 -12.01
N ASP A 80 -21.52 19.57 -11.34
CA ASP A 80 -20.44 18.78 -11.96
C ASP A 80 -20.77 17.27 -12.03
N PHE A 81 -21.36 16.71 -10.96
CA PHE A 81 -21.70 15.30 -10.85
C PHE A 81 -22.89 15.02 -9.92
N HIS A 82 -24.11 15.23 -10.44
CA HIS A 82 -25.36 15.00 -9.70
C HIS A 82 -25.49 13.60 -9.08
N ASP A 83 -25.16 12.53 -9.81
CA ASP A 83 -25.28 11.15 -9.27
C ASP A 83 -24.37 10.93 -8.04
N LEU A 84 -23.17 11.52 -8.02
CA LEU A 84 -22.26 11.44 -6.87
C LEU A 84 -22.81 12.21 -5.67
N SER A 85 -23.41 13.38 -5.90
CA SER A 85 -24.10 14.15 -4.87
C SER A 85 -25.18 13.30 -4.17
N ASN A 86 -26.02 12.63 -4.95
CA ASN A 86 -27.06 11.75 -4.42
C ASN A 86 -26.46 10.55 -3.69
N ALA A 87 -25.45 9.90 -4.27
CA ALA A 87 -24.78 8.76 -3.64
C ALA A 87 -24.20 9.11 -2.26
N LEU A 88 -23.51 10.25 -2.13
CA LEU A 88 -22.93 10.69 -0.86
C LEU A 88 -23.99 11.10 0.17
N MET A 89 -25.07 11.74 -0.28
CA MET A 89 -26.21 12.06 0.58
C MET A 89 -26.86 10.79 1.17
N PHE A 90 -27.04 9.75 0.35
CA PHE A 90 -27.57 8.46 0.82
C PHE A 90 -26.56 7.63 1.61
N LEU A 91 -25.25 7.76 1.34
CA LEU A 91 -24.22 7.15 2.17
C LEU A 91 -24.33 7.64 3.63
N TYR A 92 -24.58 8.94 3.81
CA TYR A 92 -24.71 9.54 5.13
C TYR A 92 -26.11 9.37 5.76
N SER A 93 -27.18 9.70 5.03
CA SER A 93 -28.54 9.84 5.58
C SER A 93 -29.53 8.76 5.16
N GLY A 94 -29.11 7.87 4.25
CA GLY A 94 -29.96 6.78 3.77
C GLY A 94 -30.18 5.70 4.82
N ASN A 95 -31.23 4.90 4.62
CA ASN A 95 -31.39 3.66 5.36
C ASN A 95 -30.34 2.61 4.92
N SER A 96 -30.26 1.47 5.61
CA SER A 96 -29.25 0.42 5.32
C SER A 96 -29.24 -0.04 3.86
N GLU A 97 -30.40 -0.16 3.21
CA GLU A 97 -30.52 -0.60 1.81
C GLU A 97 -30.02 0.48 0.83
N GLN A 98 -30.34 1.75 1.11
CA GLN A 98 -29.90 2.89 0.32
C GLN A 98 -28.38 3.10 0.45
N GLN A 99 -27.85 2.98 1.67
CA GLN A 99 -26.42 3.02 1.95
C GLN A 99 -25.68 1.91 1.21
N GLU A 100 -26.17 0.66 1.31
CA GLU A 100 -25.59 -0.47 0.59
C GLU A 100 -25.61 -0.24 -0.93
N THR A 101 -26.70 0.31 -1.46
CA THR A 101 -26.81 0.65 -2.88
C THR A 101 -25.81 1.72 -3.30
N ALA A 102 -25.64 2.79 -2.50
CA ALA A 102 -24.65 3.83 -2.76
C ALA A 102 -23.22 3.27 -2.74
N ILE A 103 -22.90 2.40 -1.77
CA ILE A 103 -21.60 1.72 -1.66
C ILE A 103 -21.35 0.83 -2.89
N LYS A 104 -22.32 -0.02 -3.26
CA LYS A 104 -22.23 -0.86 -4.46
C LYS A 104 -22.09 -0.03 -5.73
N TRP A 105 -22.75 1.14 -5.82
CA TRP A 105 -22.59 2.04 -6.95
C TRP A 105 -21.17 2.63 -7.01
N LEU A 106 -20.64 3.16 -5.91
CA LEU A 106 -19.25 3.66 -5.83
C LEU A 106 -18.24 2.57 -6.19
N ARG A 107 -18.47 1.32 -5.80
CA ARG A 107 -17.63 0.17 -6.16
C ARG A 107 -17.85 -0.35 -7.59
N THR A 108 -18.79 0.24 -8.34
CA THR A 108 -19.23 -0.19 -9.68
C THR A 108 -19.84 -1.61 -9.74
N GLU A 109 -20.34 -2.09 -8.61
CA GLU A 109 -20.96 -3.41 -8.43
C GLU A 109 -22.47 -3.35 -8.73
N CYS A 110 -23.11 -2.19 -8.62
CA CYS A 110 -24.53 -2.03 -8.93
C CYS A 110 -24.76 -1.62 -10.40
N ARG A 111 -25.41 -2.50 -11.18
CA ARG A 111 -25.75 -2.26 -12.60
C ARG A 111 -27.24 -2.10 -12.87
N GLU A 112 -28.09 -2.44 -11.90
CA GLU A 112 -29.54 -2.44 -12.06
C GLU A 112 -30.09 -1.02 -12.02
N LYS A 113 -30.55 -0.52 -13.17
CA LYS A 113 -31.04 0.86 -13.31
C LYS A 113 -32.22 1.17 -12.38
N GLN A 114 -33.07 0.18 -12.08
CA GLN A 114 -34.22 0.37 -11.18
C GLN A 114 -33.75 0.63 -9.74
N VAL A 115 -32.77 -0.15 -9.27
CA VAL A 115 -32.15 0.02 -7.95
C VAL A 115 -31.46 1.38 -7.85
N LEU A 116 -30.67 1.77 -8.85
CA LEU A 116 -30.00 3.08 -8.87
C LEU A 116 -31.00 4.25 -8.86
N LYS A 117 -32.10 4.16 -9.61
CA LYS A 117 -33.14 5.18 -9.64
C LYS A 117 -33.82 5.38 -8.28
N SER A 118 -33.89 4.34 -7.44
CA SER A 118 -34.48 4.44 -6.10
C SER A 118 -33.72 5.40 -5.18
N ILE A 119 -32.44 5.62 -5.44
CA ILE A 119 -31.58 6.58 -4.74
C ILE A 119 -31.20 7.79 -5.63
N GLY A 120 -31.98 8.06 -6.68
CA GLY A 120 -31.77 9.22 -7.54
C GLY A 120 -30.52 9.15 -8.43
N ILE A 121 -29.91 7.98 -8.60
CA ILE A 121 -28.75 7.81 -9.48
C ILE A 121 -29.23 7.43 -10.88
N SER A 122 -28.81 8.20 -11.88
CA SER A 122 -29.27 8.07 -13.26
C SER A 122 -28.51 7.01 -14.06
N LYS A 123 -27.21 6.83 -13.81
CA LYS A 123 -26.35 5.88 -14.54
C LYS A 123 -25.31 5.19 -13.65
N PRO A 124 -24.88 3.96 -13.99
CA PRO A 124 -23.69 3.35 -13.40
C PRO A 124 -22.42 4.10 -13.85
N ILE A 125 -21.35 3.98 -13.06
CA ILE A 125 -20.02 4.48 -13.39
C ILE A 125 -19.43 3.59 -14.48
N GLN A 126 -19.21 4.16 -15.67
CA GLN A 126 -18.79 3.39 -16.85
C GLN A 126 -17.57 3.98 -17.55
N THR A 127 -17.28 5.26 -17.34
CA THR A 127 -16.21 5.94 -18.04
C THR A 127 -15.08 6.32 -17.11
N VAL A 128 -13.90 6.47 -17.70
CA VAL A 128 -12.70 6.97 -17.02
C VAL A 128 -12.92 8.38 -16.46
N GLU A 129 -13.62 9.25 -17.19
CA GLU A 129 -13.94 10.60 -16.72
C GLU A 129 -14.86 10.56 -15.50
N ASP A 130 -15.85 9.66 -15.46
CA ASP A 130 -16.67 9.47 -14.25
C ASP A 130 -15.78 9.11 -13.05
N ALA A 131 -14.86 8.16 -13.21
CA ALA A 131 -13.94 7.73 -12.16
C ALA A 131 -13.00 8.86 -11.68
N ILE A 132 -12.41 9.64 -12.60
CA ILE A 132 -11.55 10.77 -12.26
C ILE A 132 -12.33 11.82 -11.46
N ARG A 133 -13.55 12.17 -11.89
CA ARG A 133 -14.39 13.15 -11.19
C ARG A 133 -14.76 12.67 -9.80
N ILE A 134 -15.11 11.40 -9.63
CA ILE A 134 -15.45 10.84 -8.32
C ILE A 134 -14.24 10.86 -7.39
N ILE A 135 -13.07 10.39 -7.83
CA ILE A 135 -11.85 10.45 -7.02
C ILE A 135 -11.53 11.89 -6.62
N THR A 136 -11.60 12.82 -7.58
CA THR A 136 -11.34 14.25 -7.35
C THR A 136 -12.28 14.83 -6.29
N TRP A 137 -13.57 14.54 -6.39
CA TRP A 137 -14.56 15.02 -5.41
C TRP A 137 -14.40 14.37 -4.04
N ILE A 138 -14.12 13.07 -3.98
CA ILE A 138 -13.85 12.38 -2.72
C ILE A 138 -12.64 13.02 -2.02
N ILE A 139 -11.53 13.21 -2.73
CA ILE A 139 -10.34 13.89 -2.19
C ILE A 139 -10.70 15.30 -1.72
N ARG A 140 -11.42 16.06 -2.53
CA ARG A 140 -11.83 17.43 -2.18
C ARG A 140 -12.70 17.46 -0.92
N ILE A 141 -13.65 16.53 -0.78
CA ILE A 141 -14.54 16.44 0.37
C ILE A 141 -13.74 16.07 1.62
N ILE A 142 -12.87 15.06 1.55
CA ILE A 142 -11.97 14.69 2.66
C ILE A 142 -11.12 15.90 3.08
N ASN A 143 -10.52 16.60 2.12
CA ASN A 143 -9.67 17.75 2.41
C ASN A 143 -10.42 18.91 3.09
N MET A 144 -11.69 19.13 2.73
CA MET A 144 -12.56 20.15 3.34
C MET A 144 -13.16 19.70 4.67
N GLY A 145 -13.25 18.39 4.93
CA GLY A 145 -13.74 17.81 6.17
C GLY A 145 -12.81 17.96 7.37
N GLY A 146 -11.73 18.74 7.28
CA GLY A 146 -10.96 19.22 8.43
C GLY A 146 -11.17 20.71 8.72
N ALA A 147 -12.08 21.38 8.00
CA ALA A 147 -12.25 22.82 8.09
C ALA A 147 -12.65 23.30 9.50
N SER A 148 -13.34 22.49 10.29
CA SER A 148 -13.78 22.82 11.64
C SER A 148 -12.61 22.90 12.63
N SER A 149 -11.54 22.14 12.40
CA SER A 149 -10.28 22.27 13.15
C SER A 149 -9.35 23.35 12.59
N GLY A 150 -9.69 23.93 11.43
CA GLY A 150 -8.82 24.85 10.68
C GLY A 150 -7.63 24.16 10.00
N GLU A 151 -7.55 22.83 10.07
CA GLU A 151 -6.49 22.05 9.45
C GLU A 151 -6.95 21.47 8.11
N ILE A 152 -6.08 21.57 7.10
CA ILE A 152 -6.33 20.92 5.82
C ILE A 152 -6.07 19.43 6.01
N CYS A 153 -7.10 18.59 5.87
CA CYS A 153 -6.89 17.16 5.75
C CYS A 153 -6.25 16.87 4.37
N ARG A 154 -5.28 15.95 4.34
CA ARG A 154 -4.58 15.55 3.12
C ARG A 154 -4.85 14.09 2.83
N VAL A 155 -5.27 13.77 1.62
CA VAL A 155 -5.32 12.39 1.15
C VAL A 155 -3.93 11.93 0.69
N LEU A 156 -3.43 10.86 1.30
CA LEU A 156 -2.20 10.17 0.90
C LEU A 156 -2.56 8.88 0.16
N PHE A 157 -2.55 8.92 -1.17
CA PHE A 157 -2.80 7.74 -2.00
C PHE A 157 -1.50 6.96 -2.20
N MET A 158 -1.43 5.73 -1.68
CA MET A 158 -0.29 4.83 -1.78
C MET A 158 -0.61 3.69 -2.74
N LEU A 159 -0.03 3.74 -3.94
CA LEU A 159 -0.20 2.75 -4.98
C LEU A 159 1.00 1.80 -5.01
N ASP A 160 0.81 0.62 -4.43
CA ASP A 160 1.82 -0.44 -4.37
C ASP A 160 1.83 -1.30 -5.63
N GLU A 161 2.95 -1.98 -5.88
CA GLU A 161 3.11 -2.92 -6.99
C GLU A 161 2.87 -2.31 -8.40
N TYR A 162 3.16 -1.02 -8.56
CA TYR A 162 2.84 -0.28 -9.78
C TYR A 162 3.67 -0.73 -11.00
N GLN A 163 4.75 -1.50 -10.83
CA GLN A 163 5.44 -2.15 -11.95
C GLN A 163 4.53 -3.02 -12.81
N ARG A 164 3.40 -3.50 -12.24
CA ARG A 164 2.37 -4.26 -12.98
C ARG A 164 1.75 -3.44 -14.11
N ALA A 165 1.76 -2.11 -14.03
CA ALA A 165 1.34 -1.24 -15.14
C ALA A 165 2.17 -1.49 -16.42
N GLY A 166 3.44 -1.91 -16.28
CA GLY A 166 4.30 -2.29 -17.41
C GLY A 166 3.83 -3.54 -18.16
N GLY A 167 2.96 -4.36 -17.58
CA GLY A 167 2.32 -5.50 -18.24
C GLY A 167 1.05 -5.14 -19.03
N LEU A 168 0.56 -3.90 -18.92
CA LEU A 168 -0.60 -3.43 -19.65
C LEU A 168 -0.27 -3.17 -21.13
N ARG A 169 -1.29 -3.22 -21.98
CA ARG A 169 -1.18 -2.72 -23.36
C ARG A 169 -0.88 -1.23 -23.32
N LYS A 170 -0.07 -0.73 -24.26
CA LYS A 170 0.35 0.68 -24.33
C LYS A 170 -0.81 1.68 -24.18
N PRO A 171 -1.98 1.54 -24.87
CA PRO A 171 -3.11 2.44 -24.67
C PRO A 171 -3.67 2.45 -23.23
N SER A 172 -3.79 1.27 -22.59
CA SER A 172 -4.25 1.16 -21.20
C SER A 172 -3.24 1.75 -20.22
N MET A 173 -1.94 1.53 -20.46
CA MET A 173 -0.88 2.10 -19.64
C MET A 173 -0.86 3.64 -19.74
N ASP A 174 -1.03 4.18 -20.95
CA ASP A 174 -1.09 5.62 -21.19
C ASP A 174 -2.36 6.22 -20.55
N GLU A 175 -3.50 5.53 -20.65
CA GLU A 175 -4.73 5.90 -19.94
C GLU A 175 -4.49 5.97 -18.43
N VAL A 176 -3.95 4.92 -17.80
CA VAL A 176 -3.68 4.88 -16.36
C VAL A 176 -2.79 6.03 -15.91
N ASN A 177 -1.67 6.27 -16.60
CA ASN A 177 -0.77 7.37 -16.27
C ASN A 177 -1.45 8.74 -16.47
N GLY A 178 -2.20 8.92 -17.56
CA GLY A 178 -2.95 10.14 -17.84
C GLY A 178 -4.03 10.44 -16.79
N CYS A 179 -4.68 9.40 -16.26
CA CYS A 179 -5.67 9.53 -15.19
C CYS A 179 -5.03 9.93 -13.87
N LEU A 180 -3.94 9.27 -13.47
CA LEU A 180 -3.19 9.62 -12.25
C LEU A 180 -2.69 11.08 -12.32
N HIS A 181 -2.15 11.48 -13.47
CA HIS A 181 -1.72 12.86 -13.71
C HIS A 181 -2.89 13.85 -13.63
N SER A 182 -4.05 13.50 -14.20
CA SER A 182 -5.25 14.32 -14.15
C SER A 182 -5.77 14.51 -12.72
N ILE A 183 -5.81 13.44 -11.93
CA ILE A 183 -6.22 13.49 -10.52
C ILE A 183 -5.27 14.38 -9.72
N PHE A 184 -3.96 14.19 -9.91
CA PHE A 184 -2.94 14.99 -9.23
C PHE A 184 -3.10 16.49 -9.54
N ASN A 185 -3.29 16.86 -10.81
CA ASN A 185 -3.47 18.26 -11.20
C ASN A 185 -4.80 18.86 -10.74
N ARG A 186 -5.87 18.06 -10.66
CA ARG A 186 -7.19 18.51 -10.16
C ARG A 186 -7.21 18.67 -8.64
N CYS A 187 -6.26 18.06 -7.92
CA CYS A 187 -6.15 18.13 -6.46
C CYS A 187 -4.80 18.74 -6.03
N PRO A 188 -4.46 19.98 -6.41
CA PRO A 188 -3.14 20.55 -6.14
C PRO A 188 -2.86 20.77 -4.64
N ASN A 189 -3.92 20.90 -3.84
CA ASN A 189 -3.85 21.09 -2.39
C ASN A 189 -4.48 19.88 -1.69
N GLY A 190 -3.74 19.27 -0.77
CA GLY A 190 -4.25 18.16 0.04
C GLY A 190 -4.30 16.80 -0.66
N PHE A 191 -3.54 16.60 -1.74
CA PHE A 191 -3.32 15.28 -2.31
C PHE A 191 -1.83 14.96 -2.35
N SER A 192 -1.46 13.73 -2.01
CA SER A 192 -0.11 13.21 -2.16
C SER A 192 -0.18 11.80 -2.70
N LEU A 193 0.71 11.47 -3.64
CA LEU A 193 0.74 10.18 -4.32
C LEU A 193 2.09 9.51 -4.07
N ILE A 194 2.07 8.33 -3.47
CA ILE A 194 3.23 7.44 -3.40
C ILE A 194 3.03 6.32 -4.41
N ILE A 195 3.87 6.27 -5.43
CA ILE A 195 3.97 5.13 -6.34
C ILE A 195 5.10 4.24 -5.85
N SER A 196 4.79 2.99 -5.53
CA SER A 196 5.75 1.97 -5.11
C SER A 196 5.93 0.92 -6.20
N PHE A 197 7.20 0.56 -6.46
CA PHE A 197 7.50 -0.50 -7.41
C PHE A 197 8.80 -1.27 -7.10
N SER A 198 8.82 -2.52 -7.57
CA SER A 198 9.98 -3.41 -7.49
C SER A 198 10.87 -3.29 -8.73
N GLY A 199 12.19 -3.27 -8.55
CA GLY A 199 13.16 -3.38 -9.64
C GLY A 199 14.57 -3.03 -9.19
N TYR A 200 15.58 -3.42 -9.96
CA TYR A 200 16.94 -2.93 -9.73
C TYR A 200 17.06 -1.50 -10.31
N PRO A 201 17.54 -0.52 -9.53
CA PRO A 201 17.82 0.80 -10.07
C PRO A 201 18.94 0.76 -11.11
N GLU A 202 18.57 0.76 -12.39
CA GLU A 202 19.48 0.88 -13.53
C GLU A 202 19.87 2.37 -13.72
N GLY A 203 20.62 2.89 -12.75
CA GLY A 203 21.01 4.30 -12.69
C GLY A 203 19.86 5.23 -12.29
N ASN A 204 20.00 6.53 -12.61
CA ASN A 204 19.00 7.56 -12.27
C ASN A 204 17.79 7.58 -13.24
N ARG A 205 17.52 6.48 -13.96
CA ARG A 205 16.45 6.43 -14.95
C ARG A 205 15.22 5.76 -14.37
N LEU A 206 14.11 6.50 -14.35
CA LEU A 206 12.81 5.96 -13.98
C LEU A 206 12.31 4.97 -15.05
N PRO A 207 11.55 3.93 -14.66
CA PRO A 207 11.04 2.93 -15.60
C PRO A 207 10.23 3.50 -16.77
N ALA A 208 10.35 2.87 -17.94
CA ALA A 208 9.70 3.31 -19.19
C ALA A 208 8.17 3.40 -19.12
N TRP A 209 7.54 2.61 -18.24
CA TRP A 209 6.10 2.58 -18.05
C TRP A 209 5.54 3.76 -17.22
N LEU A 210 6.40 4.57 -16.60
CA LEU A 210 6.00 5.89 -16.08
C LEU A 210 5.95 6.87 -17.23
N SER A 211 4.81 7.56 -17.41
CA SER A 211 4.71 8.60 -18.42
C SER A 211 5.57 9.83 -18.06
N PRO A 212 6.01 10.63 -19.05
CA PRO A 212 6.77 11.86 -18.81
C PRO A 212 6.06 12.81 -17.83
N GLU A 213 4.72 12.91 -17.92
CA GLU A 213 3.92 13.81 -17.09
C GLU A 213 3.98 13.43 -15.61
N ILE A 214 3.98 12.13 -15.28
CA ILE A 214 4.16 11.68 -13.90
C ILE A 214 5.60 11.94 -13.46
N ARG A 215 6.60 11.67 -14.32
CA ARG A 215 8.02 11.87 -13.98
C ARG A 215 8.33 13.32 -13.64
N ASP A 216 7.74 14.27 -14.36
CA ASP A 216 7.93 15.70 -14.14
C ASP A 216 7.33 16.19 -12.80
N ARG A 217 6.45 15.39 -12.18
CA ARG A 217 5.86 15.67 -10.86
C ARG A 217 6.54 14.91 -9.72
N LEU A 218 7.36 13.92 -10.03
CA LEU A 218 8.13 13.21 -9.00
C LEU A 218 9.28 14.08 -8.53
N ASP A 219 9.57 14.04 -7.22
CA ASP A 219 10.79 14.62 -6.70
C ASP A 219 12.03 14.03 -7.41
N LYS A 220 13.09 14.85 -7.51
CA LYS A 220 14.28 14.54 -8.30
C LYS A 220 14.96 13.21 -7.93
N LYS A 221 14.70 12.66 -6.74
CA LYS A 221 15.27 11.39 -6.28
C LYS A 221 14.16 10.48 -5.72
N PRO A 222 13.99 9.27 -6.27
CA PRO A 222 13.09 8.30 -5.67
C PRO A 222 13.60 7.91 -4.28
N LEU A 223 12.68 7.69 -3.34
CA LEU A 223 13.00 7.01 -2.08
C LEU A 223 13.40 5.56 -2.41
N LEU A 224 14.67 5.24 -2.20
CA LEU A 224 15.25 3.92 -2.42
C LEU A 224 15.21 3.11 -1.11
N LEU A 225 14.76 1.86 -1.19
CA LEU A 225 14.91 0.89 -0.10
C LEU A 225 15.89 -0.20 -0.57
N PRO A 226 17.20 -0.03 -0.33
CA PRO A 226 18.21 -1.02 -0.70
C PRO A 226 18.03 -2.31 0.11
N PRO A 227 18.72 -3.39 -0.29
CA PRO A 227 18.99 -4.49 0.62
C PRO A 227 19.68 -3.98 1.89
N LEU A 228 19.52 -4.72 2.99
CA LEU A 228 20.13 -4.33 4.25
C LEU A 228 21.65 -4.46 4.16
N SER A 229 22.37 -3.65 4.90
CA SER A 229 23.75 -3.96 5.28
C SER A 229 23.77 -5.16 6.22
N GLU A 230 24.95 -5.71 6.46
CA GLU A 230 25.13 -6.81 7.42
C GLU A 230 24.66 -6.43 8.83
N ASP A 231 25.04 -5.24 9.29
CA ASP A 231 24.63 -4.72 10.60
C ASP A 231 23.11 -4.49 10.68
N GLU A 232 22.52 -3.88 9.64
CA GLU A 232 21.06 -3.68 9.57
C GLU A 232 20.30 -5.01 9.50
N ALA A 233 20.86 -6.03 8.84
CA ALA A 233 20.27 -7.36 8.81
C ALA A 233 20.26 -8.03 10.19
N LEU A 234 21.32 -7.86 10.98
CA LEU A 234 21.37 -8.35 12.35
C LEU A 234 20.37 -7.64 13.26
N VAL A 235 20.26 -6.31 13.14
CA VAL A 235 19.24 -5.52 13.85
C VAL A 235 17.84 -6.01 13.46
N PHE A 236 17.58 -6.20 12.17
CA PHE A 236 16.31 -6.72 11.68
C PHE A 236 15.95 -8.11 12.26
N ILE A 237 16.92 -9.03 12.36
CA ILE A 237 16.70 -10.34 13.00
C ILE A 237 16.32 -10.16 14.48
N LYS A 238 17.04 -9.30 15.21
CA LYS A 238 16.76 -9.01 16.62
C LYS A 238 15.36 -8.43 16.80
N ASP A 239 14.99 -7.43 16.00
CA ASP A 239 13.68 -6.78 16.06
C ASP A 239 12.53 -7.77 15.79
N ILE A 240 12.70 -8.66 14.81
CA ILE A 240 11.72 -9.73 14.54
C ILE A 240 11.56 -10.64 15.76
N LEU A 241 12.68 -11.14 16.30
CA LEU A 241 12.64 -12.09 17.40
C LEU A 241 12.09 -11.46 18.68
N GLU A 242 12.38 -10.19 18.93
CA GLU A 242 11.79 -9.41 20.01
C GLU A 242 10.28 -9.30 19.83
N HIS A 243 9.80 -8.99 18.62
CA HIS A 243 8.37 -8.88 18.34
C HIS A 243 7.59 -10.18 18.59
N PHE A 244 8.19 -11.33 18.29
CA PHE A 244 7.57 -12.64 18.52
C PHE A 244 7.81 -13.21 19.93
N ARG A 245 8.63 -12.55 20.76
CA ARG A 245 8.92 -13.01 22.11
C ARG A 245 7.71 -12.81 23.02
N ASN A 246 7.43 -13.81 23.87
CA ASN A 246 6.47 -13.63 24.95
C ASN A 246 6.97 -12.51 25.89
N PRO A 247 6.17 -11.46 26.17
CA PRO A 247 6.56 -10.39 27.09
C PRO A 247 6.91 -10.87 28.50
N SER A 248 6.44 -12.06 28.91
CA SER A 248 6.75 -12.68 30.19
C SER A 248 8.00 -13.58 30.17
N SER A 249 8.68 -13.68 29.02
CA SER A 249 9.89 -14.48 28.88
C SER A 249 11.03 -13.87 29.70
N THR A 250 11.75 -14.71 30.44
CA THR A 250 12.95 -14.30 31.20
C THR A 250 14.23 -14.37 30.35
N ILE A 251 14.10 -14.72 29.06
CA ILE A 251 15.24 -14.87 28.15
C ILE A 251 15.75 -13.48 27.76
N SER A 252 16.95 -13.14 28.23
CA SER A 252 17.59 -11.84 28.00
C SER A 252 18.29 -11.73 26.64
N GLU A 253 18.61 -12.86 26.01
CA GLU A 253 19.37 -12.89 24.75
C GLU A 253 18.50 -12.35 23.60
N ALA A 254 18.93 -11.26 22.95
CA ALA A 254 18.16 -10.63 21.87
C ALA A 254 17.90 -11.58 20.70
N CYS A 255 18.85 -12.46 20.37
CA CYS A 255 18.73 -13.37 19.23
C CYS A 255 18.07 -14.72 19.54
N PHE A 256 17.66 -15.03 20.77
CA PHE A 256 17.08 -16.35 21.07
C PHE A 256 15.89 -16.68 20.14
N PRO A 257 15.82 -17.89 19.52
CA PRO A 257 16.58 -19.12 19.84
C PRO A 257 17.97 -19.25 19.16
N PHE A 258 18.39 -18.25 18.41
CA PHE A 258 19.68 -18.15 17.74
C PHE A 258 20.75 -17.56 18.67
N THR A 259 22.01 -17.96 18.51
CA THR A 259 23.14 -17.13 18.98
C THR A 259 23.39 -15.96 18.02
N GLU A 260 24.13 -14.93 18.45
CA GLU A 260 24.54 -13.86 17.53
C GLU A 260 25.41 -14.38 16.39
N GLU A 261 26.29 -15.35 16.66
CA GLU A 261 27.12 -15.99 15.64
C GLU A 261 26.29 -16.73 14.60
N SER A 262 25.17 -17.34 15.02
CA SER A 262 24.26 -18.04 14.12
C SER A 262 23.48 -17.07 13.23
N ALA A 263 23.01 -15.94 13.77
CA ALA A 263 22.40 -14.87 12.98
C ALA A 263 23.39 -14.28 11.97
N TYR A 264 24.64 -14.07 12.38
CA TYR A 264 25.73 -13.64 11.52
C TYR A 264 26.01 -14.66 10.41
N ALA A 265 26.06 -15.96 10.76
CA ALA A 265 26.24 -17.04 9.79
C ALA A 265 25.11 -17.06 8.73
N ILE A 266 23.85 -16.84 9.12
CA ILE A 266 22.72 -16.73 8.19
C ILE A 266 22.97 -15.59 7.19
N VAL A 267 23.29 -14.39 7.67
CA VAL A 267 23.51 -13.21 6.82
C VAL A 267 24.70 -13.42 5.88
N LYS A 268 25.80 -13.96 6.39
CA LYS A 268 27.00 -14.27 5.59
C LYS A 268 26.74 -15.34 4.53
N MET A 269 25.92 -16.34 4.84
CA MET A 269 25.52 -17.38 3.88
C MET A 269 24.66 -16.81 2.75
N ILE A 270 23.82 -15.81 3.01
CA ILE A 270 23.07 -15.09 1.98
C ILE A 270 24.04 -14.37 1.05
N GLN A 271 24.98 -13.58 1.60
CA GLN A 271 25.92 -12.78 0.82
C GLN A 271 26.93 -13.60 0.00
N THR A 272 27.34 -14.78 0.49
CA THR A 272 28.36 -15.61 -0.17
C THR A 272 27.83 -16.39 -1.37
N LYS A 273 26.51 -16.59 -1.48
CA LYS A 273 25.89 -17.25 -2.65
C LYS A 273 25.92 -16.32 -3.86
N LYS A 274 26.93 -16.51 -4.71
CA LYS A 274 27.06 -15.85 -6.02
C LYS A 274 26.09 -16.46 -7.04
N GLY A 275 24.80 -16.17 -6.91
CA GLY A 275 23.79 -16.43 -7.93
C GLY A 275 23.82 -15.42 -9.10
N LYS A 276 23.07 -15.69 -10.18
CA LYS A 276 22.88 -14.75 -11.32
C LYS A 276 22.31 -13.40 -10.88
N ARG A 277 21.61 -13.37 -9.75
CA ARG A 277 21.38 -12.18 -8.92
C ARG A 277 22.11 -12.47 -7.61
N GLN A 278 23.02 -11.59 -7.19
CA GLN A 278 23.62 -11.71 -5.87
C GLN A 278 22.49 -11.75 -4.85
N ASP A 279 22.42 -12.80 -4.03
CA ASP A 279 21.44 -12.85 -2.95
C ASP A 279 21.86 -11.81 -1.92
N GLU A 280 21.22 -10.65 -2.00
CA GLU A 280 21.43 -9.58 -1.05
C GLU A 280 20.57 -9.86 0.21
N PRO A 281 21.01 -9.46 1.41
CA PRO A 281 20.28 -9.68 2.66
C PRO A 281 19.04 -8.77 2.72
N LYS A 282 17.97 -9.22 2.07
CA LYS A 282 16.66 -8.59 2.09
C LYS A 282 15.84 -9.19 3.23
N PRO A 283 14.93 -8.43 3.85
CA PRO A 283 13.99 -8.93 4.86
C PRO A 283 13.39 -10.30 4.54
N ARG A 284 12.83 -10.47 3.33
CA ARG A 284 12.24 -11.76 2.89
C ARG A 284 13.26 -12.90 2.84
N THR A 285 14.45 -12.63 2.29
CA THR A 285 15.52 -13.64 2.19
C THR A 285 16.00 -14.06 3.57
N ILE A 286 16.24 -13.10 4.47
CA ILE A 286 16.63 -13.36 5.86
C ILE A 286 15.59 -14.22 6.56
N MET A 287 14.30 -13.84 6.45
CA MET A 287 13.21 -14.63 7.04
C MET A 287 13.16 -16.05 6.49
N HIS A 288 13.30 -16.22 5.18
CA HIS A 288 13.24 -17.55 4.55
C HIS A 288 14.39 -18.44 5.02
N PHE A 289 15.63 -17.95 5.01
CA PHE A 289 16.78 -18.69 5.51
C PHE A 289 16.65 -19.00 7.01
N SER A 290 16.18 -18.05 7.82
CA SER A 290 15.95 -18.27 9.25
C SER A 290 14.87 -19.33 9.49
N ASN A 291 13.80 -19.34 8.70
CA ASN A 291 12.75 -20.35 8.77
C ASN A 291 13.26 -21.74 8.40
N LEU A 292 14.10 -21.88 7.36
CA LEU A 292 14.72 -23.16 7.03
C LEU A 292 15.55 -23.72 8.19
N VAL A 293 16.33 -22.86 8.85
CA VAL A 293 17.09 -23.27 10.04
C VAL A 293 16.17 -23.68 11.18
N LEU A 294 15.09 -22.93 11.43
CA LEU A 294 14.12 -23.26 12.49
C LEU A 294 13.42 -24.59 12.23
N GLN A 295 13.03 -24.88 10.99
CA GLN A 295 12.37 -26.14 10.61
C GLN A 295 13.24 -27.38 10.91
N GLU A 296 14.56 -27.28 10.71
CA GLU A 296 15.50 -28.35 11.06
C GLU A 296 15.80 -28.40 12.57
N ALA A 297 15.81 -27.24 13.24
CA ALA A 297 16.10 -27.14 14.67
C ALA A 297 14.93 -27.59 15.56
N GLU A 298 13.69 -27.31 15.17
CA GLU A 298 12.48 -27.51 15.98
C GLU A 298 12.35 -28.96 16.50
N PRO A 299 12.46 -30.02 15.68
CA PRO A 299 12.37 -31.41 16.17
C PRO A 299 13.51 -31.82 17.10
N LEU A 300 14.66 -31.13 17.04
CA LEU A 300 15.79 -31.36 17.93
C LEU A 300 15.61 -30.64 19.26
N ILE A 301 15.01 -29.43 19.22
CA ILE A 301 14.65 -28.66 20.40
C ILE A 301 13.56 -29.36 21.20
N GLU A 302 12.50 -29.86 20.54
CA GLU A 302 11.41 -30.59 21.19
C GLU A 302 11.89 -31.85 21.92
N ARG A 303 12.88 -32.54 21.38
CA ARG A 303 13.50 -33.73 21.99
C ARG A 303 14.58 -33.40 23.02
N GLY A 304 14.90 -32.12 23.22
CA GLY A 304 15.97 -31.66 24.11
C GLY A 304 17.39 -31.97 23.60
N ALA A 305 17.54 -32.36 22.34
CA ALA A 305 18.83 -32.65 21.70
C ALA A 305 19.57 -31.36 21.28
N LEU A 306 18.82 -30.27 21.06
CA LEU A 306 19.34 -28.94 20.78
C LEU A 306 18.70 -27.95 21.75
N LYS A 307 19.50 -27.04 22.34
CA LYS A 307 18.97 -26.01 23.24
C LYS A 307 18.98 -24.62 22.61
N ILE A 308 20.01 -24.34 21.83
CA ILE A 308 20.27 -23.06 21.18
C ILE A 308 20.82 -23.37 19.79
N ILE A 309 20.43 -22.57 18.80
CA ILE A 309 20.91 -22.68 17.43
C ILE A 309 22.21 -21.88 17.31
N ASP A 310 23.35 -22.57 17.15
CA ASP A 310 24.67 -21.94 16.99
C ASP A 310 25.09 -21.81 15.51
N GLY A 311 26.23 -21.15 15.28
CA GLY A 311 26.74 -20.90 13.93
C GLY A 311 27.13 -22.17 13.16
N ASP A 312 27.56 -23.22 13.85
CA ASP A 312 27.94 -24.50 13.24
C ASP A 312 26.68 -25.23 12.74
N PHE A 313 25.61 -25.25 13.55
CA PHE A 313 24.33 -25.80 13.15
C PHE A 313 23.78 -25.09 11.91
N VAL A 314 23.75 -23.75 11.91
CA VAL A 314 23.34 -22.94 10.75
C VAL A 314 24.16 -23.31 9.51
N SER A 315 25.49 -23.39 9.66
CA SER A 315 26.39 -23.69 8.54
C SER A 315 26.12 -25.07 7.96
N ASN A 316 25.83 -26.07 8.81
CA ASN A 316 25.50 -27.43 8.38
C ASN A 316 24.15 -27.49 7.66
N VAL A 317 23.12 -26.84 8.19
CA VAL A 317 21.77 -26.83 7.59
C VAL A 317 21.77 -26.11 6.25
N LEU A 318 22.42 -24.95 6.17
CA LEU A 318 22.42 -24.13 4.96
C LEU A 318 23.45 -24.58 3.91
N HIS A 319 24.26 -25.61 4.21
CA HIS A 319 25.23 -26.17 3.29
C HIS A 319 24.52 -26.80 2.08
N GLY A 320 24.82 -26.31 0.88
CA GLY A 320 24.28 -26.88 -0.36
C GLY A 320 22.84 -26.49 -0.70
N ILE A 321 22.13 -25.74 0.16
CA ILE A 321 20.80 -25.21 -0.19
C ILE A 321 20.96 -24.19 -1.31
N SER A 322 20.21 -24.32 -2.41
CA SER A 322 20.03 -23.24 -3.38
C SER A 322 18.57 -22.84 -3.34
N LEU A 323 18.26 -21.56 -3.11
CA LEU A 323 16.88 -21.11 -3.21
C LEU A 323 16.43 -21.24 -4.67
N THR A 324 15.34 -21.97 -4.90
CA THR A 324 14.67 -22.02 -6.20
C THR A 324 13.94 -20.70 -6.46
N GLU A 325 13.97 -20.23 -7.70
CA GLU A 325 13.60 -18.85 -8.11
C GLU A 325 12.12 -18.46 -7.90
N GLU A 326 11.26 -19.34 -7.38
CA GLU A 326 9.79 -19.19 -7.41
C GLU A 326 9.10 -18.94 -6.06
N ASP A 327 9.81 -18.98 -4.91
CA ASP A 327 9.25 -18.76 -3.56
C ASP A 327 9.51 -17.38 -2.95
#